data_AF-A0A178W7N3-F1
#
_entry.id   AF-A0A178W7N3-F1
#
_cell.length_a   1.000
_cell.length_b   1.000
_cell.length_c   1.000
_cell.angle_alpha   90.00
_cell.angle_beta   90.00
_cell.angle_gamma   90.00
#
_symmetry.space_group_name_H-M   'P 1'
#
loop_
_entity.id
_entity.type
_entity.pdbx_description
1 polymer ?
#
loop_
_entity_poly.entity_id
_entity_poly.type
_entity_poly.pdbx_seq_one_letter_code
_entity_poly.pdbx_strand_id
1 'polypeptide(L)'
;MVGRRVSPALTKDDAHSYIIAVKETFHDEPTKYQEFIKLLNGVCDHRVDKYSVIARVEELMKDHQDLLLGFSVFLPPVSVEDFINKLKTRFQSLDTHVVGAIRGLMKMFKEGKMSVKEVQEEVIDVLFYHEDLIEDFLRFFTKNPVSTASLLLQL
;
A
#
# COMPACT_ATOMS: atom_id res chain seq x y z
N MET A 1 -8.48 -33.09 2.24
CA MET A 1 -8.04 -32.08 3.23
C MET A 1 -7.53 -30.87 2.48
N VAL A 2 -8.11 -29.70 2.75
CA VAL A 2 -7.78 -28.43 2.07
C VAL A 2 -6.38 -27.99 2.50
N GLY A 3 -5.42 -28.04 1.57
CA GLY A 3 -4.10 -27.45 1.73
C GLY A 3 -4.23 -25.93 1.70
N ARG A 4 -4.39 -25.34 2.88
CA ARG A 4 -4.36 -23.89 3.13
C ARG A 4 -3.09 -23.33 2.47
N ARG A 5 -3.23 -22.63 1.35
CA ARG A 5 -2.18 -21.72 0.87
C ARG A 5 -2.10 -20.58 1.88
N VAL A 6 -1.27 -20.76 2.89
CA VAL A 6 -0.87 -19.66 3.78
C VAL A 6 0.13 -18.86 2.96
N SER A 7 -0.22 -17.63 2.61
CA SER A 7 0.79 -16.61 2.32
C SER A 7 1.80 -16.65 3.47
N PRO A 8 3.12 -16.64 3.25
CA PRO A 8 4.07 -16.55 4.35
C PRO A 8 3.75 -15.25 5.08
N ALA A 9 3.13 -15.36 6.24
CA ALA A 9 2.95 -14.21 7.09
C ALA A 9 4.35 -13.81 7.54
N LEU A 10 4.70 -12.55 7.32
CA LEU A 10 5.95 -11.98 7.78
C LEU A 10 6.20 -12.36 9.24
N THR A 11 7.31 -13.02 9.52
CA THR A 11 7.61 -13.53 10.87
C THR A 11 8.50 -12.57 11.65
N LYS A 12 8.56 -12.75 12.97
CA LYS A 12 9.52 -12.00 13.81
C LYS A 12 10.96 -12.34 13.44
N ASP A 13 11.22 -13.57 13.01
CA ASP A 13 12.54 -14.02 12.58
C ASP A 13 12.99 -13.34 11.28
N ASP A 14 12.06 -13.12 10.33
CA ASP A 14 12.32 -12.36 9.11
C ASP A 14 12.69 -10.90 9.43
N ALA A 15 11.95 -10.28 10.36
CA ALA A 15 12.23 -8.91 10.81
C ALA A 15 13.59 -8.81 11.50
N HIS A 16 13.92 -9.77 12.37
CA HIS A 16 15.20 -9.80 13.06
C HIS A 16 16.37 -9.98 12.09
N SER A 17 16.23 -10.89 11.12
CA SER A 17 17.23 -11.13 10.08
C SER A 17 17.46 -9.89 9.22
N TYR A 18 16.40 -9.18 8.86
CA TYR A 18 16.49 -7.92 8.11
C TYR A 18 17.24 -6.83 8.90
N ILE A 19 16.94 -6.66 10.19
CA ILE A 19 17.64 -5.68 11.04
C ILE A 19 19.15 -6.01 11.15
N ILE A 20 19.51 -7.29 11.23
CA ILE A 20 20.92 -7.71 11.20
C ILE A 20 21.58 -7.32 9.88
N ALA A 21 20.95 -7.62 8.73
CA ALA A 21 21.48 -7.25 7.42
C ALA A 21 21.72 -5.73 7.32
N VAL A 22 20.75 -4.90 7.75
CA VAL A 22 20.92 -3.45 7.77
C VAL A 22 22.10 -3.02 8.64
N LYS A 23 22.30 -3.67 9.80
CA LYS A 23 23.42 -3.39 10.70
C LYS A 23 24.78 -3.74 10.08
N GLU A 24 24.86 -4.86 9.37
CA GLU A 24 26.08 -5.31 8.71
C GLU A 24 26.43 -4.42 7.51
N THR A 25 25.44 -4.06 6.69
CA THR A 25 25.63 -3.15 5.56
C THR A 25 26.15 -1.79 6.01
N PHE A 26 25.60 -1.23 7.08
CA PHE A 26 26.03 0.07 7.63
C PHE A 26 27.09 -0.04 8.73
N HIS A 27 27.91 -1.10 8.76
CA HIS A 27 28.92 -1.27 9.80
C HIS A 27 29.93 -0.12 9.87
N ASP A 28 30.32 0.42 8.72
CA ASP A 28 31.23 1.58 8.59
C ASP A 28 30.51 2.92 8.82
N GLU A 29 29.18 2.93 8.77
CA GLU A 29 28.34 4.13 8.87
C GLU A 29 27.32 4.01 10.02
N PRO A 30 27.77 3.95 11.28
CA PRO A 30 26.90 3.65 12.43
C PRO A 30 25.78 4.67 12.63
N THR A 31 25.96 5.90 12.14
CA THR A 31 24.92 6.94 12.12
C THR A 31 23.72 6.55 11.26
N LYS A 32 23.94 5.90 10.10
CA LYS A 32 22.85 5.43 9.24
C LYS A 32 22.04 4.31 9.91
N TYR A 33 22.70 3.35 10.55
CA TYR A 33 22.03 2.32 11.33
C TYR A 33 21.21 2.91 12.49
N GLN A 34 21.76 3.89 13.23
CA GLN A 34 21.04 4.57 14.30
C GLN A 34 19.81 5.33 13.80
N GLU A 35 19.93 6.01 12.66
CA GLU A 35 18.81 6.69 12.03
C GLU A 35 17.70 5.71 11.62
N PHE A 36 18.07 4.56 11.03
CA PHE A 36 17.12 3.51 10.69
C PHE A 36 16.32 3.02 11.92
N ILE A 37 17.00 2.70 13.03
CA ILE A 37 16.33 2.27 14.27
C ILE A 37 15.43 3.38 14.83
N LYS A 38 15.86 4.64 14.74
CA LYS A 38 15.04 5.79 15.17
C LYS A 38 13.76 5.92 14.35
N LEU A 39 13.82 5.68 13.04
CA LEU A 39 12.65 5.67 12.16
C LEU A 39 11.68 4.54 12.56
N LEU A 40 12.18 3.32 12.78
CA LEU A 40 11.35 2.19 13.20
C LEU A 40 10.65 2.45 14.55
N ASN A 41 11.40 2.93 15.55
CA ASN A 41 10.84 3.27 16.86
C ASN A 41 9.81 4.40 16.76
N GLY A 42 10.03 5.36 15.85
CA GLY A 42 9.07 6.44 15.59
C GLY A 42 7.70 5.93 15.11
N VAL A 43 7.66 4.85 14.33
CA VAL A 43 6.42 4.18 13.92
C VAL A 43 5.79 3.43 15.10
N CYS A 44 6.57 2.64 15.85
CA CYS A 44 6.07 1.90 17.00
C CYS A 44 5.47 2.80 18.08
N ASP A 45 6.08 3.96 18.31
CA ASP A 45 5.63 4.96 19.29
C ASP A 45 4.51 5.87 18.75
N HIS A 46 4.05 5.65 17.51
CA HIS A 46 3.06 6.49 16.82
C HIS A 46 3.49 7.97 16.72
N ARG A 47 4.80 8.26 16.76
CA ARG A 47 5.38 9.60 16.73
C ARG A 47 5.63 10.12 15.32
N VAL A 48 5.78 9.22 14.36
CA VAL A 48 6.07 9.54 12.96
C VAL A 48 5.04 8.85 12.07
N ASP A 49 4.56 9.59 11.07
CA ASP A 49 3.66 9.04 10.06
C ASP A 49 4.37 7.96 9.22
N LYS A 50 3.63 6.91 8.90
CA LYS A 50 4.15 5.73 8.20
C LYS A 50 4.71 6.06 6.81
N TYR A 51 4.07 6.97 6.08
CA TYR A 51 4.51 7.37 4.74
C TYR A 51 5.76 8.25 4.79
N SER A 52 5.85 9.10 5.82
CA SER A 52 7.07 9.88 6.09
C SER A 52 8.28 8.99 6.41
N VAL A 53 8.07 7.80 6.97
CA VAL A 53 9.15 6.83 7.22
C VAL A 53 9.62 6.15 5.94
N ILE A 54 8.72 5.82 5.01
CA ILE A 54 9.09 5.19 3.73
C ILE A 54 10.09 6.07 2.97
N ALA A 55 9.75 7.34 2.72
CA ALA A 55 10.61 8.25 1.97
C ALA A 55 11.99 8.46 2.64
N ARG A 56 12.04 8.43 3.97
CA ARG A 56 13.31 8.56 4.71
C ARG A 56 14.16 7.30 4.66
N VAL A 57 13.54 6.11 4.69
CA VAL A 57 14.25 4.84 4.52
C VAL A 57 14.76 4.71 3.08
N GLU A 58 13.98 5.16 2.09
CA GLU A 58 14.41 5.22 0.68
C GLU A 58 15.65 6.08 0.50
N GLU A 59 15.68 7.29 1.06
CA GLU A 59 16.86 8.16 1.00
C GLU A 59 18.06 7.57 1.78
N LEU A 60 17.82 7.02 2.96
CA LEU A 60 18.86 6.44 3.82
C LEU A 60 19.57 5.24 3.16
N MET A 61 18.83 4.45 2.40
CA MET A 61 19.29 3.20 1.76
C MET A 61 19.41 3.32 0.24
N LYS A 62 19.48 4.54 -0.33
CA LYS A 62 19.46 4.77 -1.78
C LYS A 62 20.55 4.03 -2.57
N ASP A 63 21.70 3.77 -1.94
CA ASP A 63 22.83 3.05 -2.53
C ASP A 63 22.80 1.53 -2.26
N HIS A 64 21.76 1.03 -1.56
CA HIS A 64 21.59 -0.36 -1.14
C HIS A 64 20.23 -0.92 -1.59
N GLN A 65 20.13 -1.22 -2.88
CA GLN A 65 18.87 -1.72 -3.49
C GLN A 65 18.37 -3.03 -2.87
N ASP A 66 19.28 -3.90 -2.42
CA ASP A 66 18.97 -5.14 -1.71
C ASP A 66 18.24 -4.87 -0.38
N LEU A 67 18.69 -3.87 0.38
CA LEU A 67 18.02 -3.46 1.60
C LEU A 67 16.65 -2.83 1.31
N LEU A 68 16.53 -1.98 0.29
CA LEU A 68 15.24 -1.40 -0.12
C LEU A 68 14.22 -2.47 -0.52
N LEU A 69 14.65 -3.47 -1.28
CA LEU A 69 13.82 -4.61 -1.65
C LEU A 69 13.39 -5.39 -0.41
N GLY A 70 14.32 -5.66 0.51
CA GLY A 70 14.00 -6.29 1.79
C GLY A 70 12.99 -5.49 2.63
N PHE A 71 13.14 -4.16 2.69
CA PHE A 71 12.24 -3.26 3.40
C PHE A 71 10.82 -3.30 2.85
N SER A 72 10.68 -3.35 1.52
CA SER A 72 9.38 -3.35 0.84
C SER A 72 8.47 -4.50 1.30
N VAL A 73 9.04 -5.62 1.74
CA VAL A 73 8.29 -6.78 2.25
C VAL A 73 7.67 -6.50 3.62
N PHE A 74 8.24 -5.58 4.40
CA PHE A 74 7.72 -5.12 5.70
C PHE A 74 6.68 -4.01 5.56
N LEU A 75 6.54 -3.43 4.37
CA LEU A 75 5.49 -2.45 4.11
C LEU A 75 4.13 -3.16 4.08
N PRO A 76 3.08 -2.50 4.60
CA PRO A 76 1.75 -3.05 4.50
C PRO A 76 1.40 -3.23 3.02
N PRO A 77 0.44 -4.10 2.71
CA PRO A 77 -0.39 -3.94 1.53
C PRO A 77 -0.78 -2.46 1.37
N VAL A 78 -0.73 -1.95 0.14
CA VAL A 78 -1.27 -0.62 -0.18
C VAL A 78 -2.64 -0.46 0.49
N SER A 79 -2.79 0.59 1.28
CA SER A 79 -4.03 0.88 2.00
C SER A 79 -5.08 1.47 1.04
N VAL A 80 -6.34 1.47 1.46
CA VAL A 80 -7.37 2.17 0.67
C VAL A 80 -7.09 3.68 0.67
N GLU A 81 -6.52 4.25 1.74
CA GLU A 81 -6.08 5.65 1.77
C GLU A 81 -4.95 5.94 0.78
N ASP A 82 -3.96 5.04 0.65
CA ASP A 82 -2.89 5.15 -0.35
C ASP A 82 -3.45 5.15 -1.77
N PHE A 83 -4.35 4.22 -2.06
CA PHE A 83 -5.01 4.14 -3.36
C PHE A 83 -5.77 5.43 -3.68
N ILE A 84 -6.50 5.97 -2.70
CA ILE A 84 -7.21 7.25 -2.84
C ILE A 84 -6.22 8.39 -3.15
N ASN A 85 -5.07 8.43 -2.47
CA ASN A 85 -4.05 9.45 -2.72
C ASN A 85 -3.40 9.28 -4.10
N LYS A 86 -3.11 8.04 -4.52
CA LYS A 86 -2.61 7.74 -5.88
C LYS A 86 -3.63 8.18 -6.94
N LEU A 87 -4.91 7.86 -6.76
CA LEU A 87 -6.00 8.33 -7.63
C LEU A 87 -6.02 9.85 -7.71
N LYS A 88 -6.05 10.54 -6.56
CA LYS A 88 -6.09 12.00 -6.50
C LYS A 88 -4.87 12.62 -7.19
N THR A 89 -3.66 12.14 -6.91
CA THR A 89 -2.43 12.68 -7.52
C THR A 89 -2.34 12.40 -9.02
N ARG A 90 -2.76 11.22 -9.46
CA ARG A 90 -2.67 10.86 -10.88
C ARG A 90 -3.74 11.54 -11.73
N PHE A 91 -4.91 11.80 -11.16
CA PHE A 91 -6.04 12.44 -11.84
C PHE A 91 -6.31 13.88 -11.35
N GLN A 92 -5.29 14.53 -10.77
CA GLN A 92 -5.37 15.85 -10.12
C GLN A 92 -5.77 16.99 -11.07
N SER A 93 -5.50 16.88 -12.38
CA SER A 93 -5.75 17.94 -13.37
C SER A 93 -6.32 17.51 -14.73
N LEU A 94 -6.19 16.23 -15.14
CA LEU A 94 -6.59 15.80 -16.50
C LEU A 94 -7.94 15.06 -16.59
N ASP A 95 -8.45 14.41 -15.53
CA ASP A 95 -9.69 13.63 -15.64
C ASP A 95 -10.46 13.49 -14.32
N THR A 96 -11.30 14.49 -14.00
CA THR A 96 -12.32 14.37 -12.93
C THR A 96 -13.34 13.27 -13.24
N HIS A 97 -13.44 12.85 -14.51
CA HIS A 97 -14.33 11.79 -14.97
C HIS A 97 -13.97 10.43 -14.36
N VAL A 98 -12.69 10.08 -14.22
CA VAL A 98 -12.27 8.78 -13.64
C VAL A 98 -12.68 8.69 -12.17
N VAL A 99 -12.32 9.72 -11.38
CA VAL A 99 -12.67 9.79 -9.96
C VAL A 99 -14.20 9.84 -9.78
N GLY A 100 -14.90 10.59 -10.63
CA GLY A 100 -16.36 10.66 -10.65
C GLY A 100 -17.04 9.34 -11.01
N ALA A 101 -16.49 8.60 -11.99
CA ALA A 101 -16.99 7.29 -12.41
C ALA A 101 -16.83 6.27 -11.28
N ILE A 102 -15.64 6.17 -10.67
CA ILE A 102 -15.39 5.28 -9.52
C ILE A 102 -16.37 5.61 -8.39
N ARG A 103 -16.54 6.89 -8.04
CA ARG A 103 -17.51 7.31 -7.01
C ARG A 103 -18.95 6.93 -7.37
N GLY A 104 -19.33 7.09 -8.64
CA GLY A 104 -20.63 6.68 -9.17
C GLY A 104 -20.88 5.19 -9.02
N LEU A 105 -19.90 4.36 -9.40
CA LEU A 105 -19.95 2.90 -9.26
C LEU A 105 -20.08 2.49 -7.78
N MET A 106 -19.31 3.11 -6.88
CA MET A 106 -19.42 2.85 -5.43
C MET A 106 -20.79 3.23 -4.88
N LYS A 107 -21.39 4.32 -5.37
CA LYS A 107 -22.74 4.74 -4.99
C LYS A 107 -23.78 3.71 -5.44
N MET A 108 -23.72 3.28 -6.70
CA MET A 108 -24.62 2.25 -7.24
C MET A 108 -24.50 0.93 -6.49
N PHE A 109 -23.27 0.52 -6.14
CA PHE A 109 -23.02 -0.64 -5.30
C PHE A 109 -23.65 -0.51 -3.91
N LYS A 110 -23.45 0.62 -3.22
CA LYS A 110 -24.01 0.87 -1.87
C LYS A 110 -25.54 0.96 -1.86
N GLU A 111 -26.15 1.36 -2.98
CA GLU A 111 -27.59 1.35 -3.19
C GLU A 111 -28.14 -0.03 -3.57
N GLY A 112 -27.28 -1.06 -3.68
CA GLY A 112 -27.68 -2.43 -4.05
C GLY A 112 -28.04 -2.60 -5.53
N LYS A 113 -27.66 -1.64 -6.38
CA LYS A 113 -27.95 -1.64 -7.82
C LYS A 113 -26.92 -2.40 -8.65
N MET A 114 -25.79 -2.76 -8.04
CA MET A 114 -24.70 -3.50 -8.68
C MET A 114 -24.13 -4.53 -7.72
N SER A 115 -23.69 -5.65 -8.25
CA SER A 115 -22.96 -6.70 -7.55
C SER A 115 -21.47 -6.39 -7.47
N VAL A 116 -20.75 -7.12 -6.61
CA VAL A 116 -19.29 -7.00 -6.48
C VAL A 116 -18.58 -7.26 -7.82
N LYS A 117 -19.05 -8.26 -8.59
CA LYS A 117 -18.44 -8.64 -9.88
C LYS A 117 -18.61 -7.52 -10.91
N GLU A 118 -19.80 -6.96 -11.02
CA GLU A 118 -20.09 -5.86 -11.95
C GLU A 118 -19.25 -4.63 -11.62
N VAL A 119 -19.09 -4.29 -10.33
CA VAL A 119 -18.23 -3.17 -9.91
C VAL A 119 -16.77 -3.43 -10.28
N GLN A 120 -16.27 -4.67 -10.13
CA GLN A 120 -14.90 -5.00 -10.49
C GLN A 120 -14.66 -4.87 -12.00
N GLU A 121 -15.57 -5.38 -12.83
CA GLU A 121 -15.48 -5.27 -14.29
C GLU A 121 -15.50 -3.80 -14.74
N GLU A 122 -16.44 -3.00 -14.24
CA GLU A 122 -16.55 -1.58 -14.60
C GLU A 122 -15.34 -0.76 -14.12
N VAL A 123 -14.80 -1.04 -12.93
CA VAL A 123 -13.59 -0.33 -12.44
C VAL A 123 -12.35 -0.73 -13.25
N ILE A 124 -12.25 -1.98 -13.70
CA ILE A 124 -11.17 -2.41 -14.61
C ILE A 124 -11.26 -1.60 -15.92
N ASP A 125 -12.44 -1.43 -16.48
CA ASP A 125 -12.64 -0.67 -17.71
C ASP A 125 -12.32 0.83 -17.52
N VAL A 126 -12.75 1.43 -16.40
CA VAL A 126 -12.44 2.82 -16.05
C VAL A 126 -10.93 3.05 -15.87
N LEU A 127 -10.22 2.04 -15.36
CA LEU A 127 -8.79 2.11 -15.05
C LEU A 127 -7.93 1.34 -16.05
N PHE A 128 -8.43 1.07 -17.27
CA PHE A 128 -7.81 0.15 -18.24
C PHE A 128 -6.31 0.39 -18.49
N TYR A 129 -5.85 1.66 -18.47
CA TYR A 129 -4.44 2.03 -18.66
C TYR A 129 -3.62 2.16 -17.37
N HIS A 130 -4.17 1.72 -16.24
CA HIS A 130 -3.61 1.87 -14.90
C HIS A 130 -3.64 0.55 -14.13
N GLU A 131 -2.83 -0.41 -14.59
CA GLU A 131 -2.74 -1.77 -14.04
C GLU A 131 -2.44 -1.78 -12.53
N ASP A 132 -1.58 -0.87 -12.06
CA ASP A 132 -1.26 -0.74 -10.63
C ASP A 132 -2.48 -0.33 -9.79
N LEU A 133 -3.33 0.56 -10.34
CA LEU A 133 -4.57 0.98 -9.67
C LEU A 133 -5.63 -0.13 -9.72
N ILE A 134 -5.68 -0.91 -10.80
CA ILE A 134 -6.57 -2.07 -10.92
C ILE A 134 -6.20 -3.11 -9.86
N GLU A 135 -4.92 -3.48 -9.75
CA GLU A 135 -4.46 -4.49 -8.79
C GLU A 135 -4.76 -4.06 -7.35
N ASP A 136 -4.41 -2.82 -7.00
CA ASP A 136 -4.74 -2.24 -5.70
C ASP A 136 -6.25 -2.35 -5.47
N PHE A 137 -7.07 -1.93 -6.44
CA PHE A 137 -8.53 -2.00 -6.35
C PHE A 137 -9.10 -3.38 -6.09
N LEU A 138 -8.73 -4.36 -6.91
CA LEU A 138 -9.23 -5.71 -6.77
C LEU A 138 -8.81 -6.31 -5.44
N ARG A 139 -7.60 -6.02 -4.95
CA ARG A 139 -7.08 -6.51 -3.69
C ARG A 139 -7.92 -6.06 -2.50
N PHE A 140 -8.21 -4.76 -2.39
CA PHE A 140 -8.98 -4.26 -1.25
C PHE A 140 -10.48 -4.50 -1.40
N PHE A 141 -11.02 -4.49 -2.62
CA PHE A 141 -12.45 -4.63 -2.86
C PHE A 141 -12.91 -6.07 -2.66
N THR A 142 -12.07 -7.05 -3.02
CA THR A 142 -12.33 -8.48 -2.73
C THR A 142 -12.33 -8.78 -1.24
N LYS A 143 -11.48 -8.09 -0.46
CA LYS A 143 -11.33 -8.37 0.97
C LYS A 143 -12.49 -7.79 1.80
N ASN A 144 -12.91 -6.55 1.54
CA ASN A 144 -13.97 -5.86 2.28
C ASN A 144 -14.74 -4.88 1.38
N PRO A 145 -15.62 -5.35 0.47
CA PRO A 145 -16.23 -4.50 -0.55
C PRO A 145 -17.08 -3.37 0.03
N VAL A 146 -17.84 -3.62 1.10
CA VAL A 146 -18.70 -2.61 1.74
C VAL A 146 -17.89 -1.49 2.39
N SER A 147 -16.82 -1.83 3.12
CA SER A 147 -15.96 -0.85 3.79
C SER A 147 -15.19 -0.03 2.77
N THR A 148 -14.61 -0.69 1.77
CA THR A 148 -13.90 -0.01 0.68
C THR A 148 -14.82 0.97 -0.06
N ALA A 149 -16.03 0.54 -0.46
CA ALA A 149 -16.97 1.42 -1.14
C ALA A 149 -17.35 2.64 -0.28
N SER A 150 -17.46 2.47 1.03
CA SER A 150 -17.77 3.58 1.95
C SER A 150 -16.63 4.62 1.99
N LEU A 151 -15.37 4.18 1.92
CA LEU A 151 -14.21 5.07 1.88
C LEU A 151 -14.07 5.76 0.53
N LEU A 152 -14.23 5.03 -0.56
CA LEU A 152 -14.14 5.56 -1.92
C LEU A 152 -15.28 6.54 -2.27
N LEU A 153 -16.39 6.51 -1.55
CA LEU A 153 -17.44 7.54 -1.65
C LEU A 153 -17.02 8.91 -1.13
N GLN A 154 -15.97 8.98 -0.31
CA GLN A 154 -15.42 10.23 0.23
C GLN A 154 -14.46 10.93 -0.75
N LEU A 155 -14.22 10.35 -1.94
CA LEU A 155 -13.52 10.98 -3.05
C LEU A 155 -14.28 12.22 -3.57
#